data_AF-D7WA88-F1
#
_entry.id   AF-D7WA88-F1
#
_cell.length_a   1.000
_cell.length_b   1.000
_cell.length_c   1.000
_cell.angle_alpha   90.00
_cell.angle_beta   90.00
_cell.angle_gamma   90.00
#
_symmetry.space_group_name_H-M   'P 1'
#
loop_
_entity.id
_entity.type
_entity.pdbx_description
1 polymer ?
#
loop_
_entity_poly.entity_id
_entity_poly.type
_entity_poly.pdbx_seq_one_letter_code
_entity_poly.pdbx_strand_id
1 'polypeptide(L)'
;MDLVVENAGVTKRTLYQRFGSKDGLVCAYLTARANQWQQLVLHSVDEAEKAGSDTVESVFNLTQEWIANNPRGCGFVNAWVELGNDCGAELKAVIQSEKRWMRTLFVALTGDTQTGELVHELYEGALVCAAIFGDFGSLDRAKAGAQRLITS
;
A
#
# COMPACT_ATOMS: atom_id res chain seq x y z
N MET A 1 16.16 -16.44 -2.55
CA MET A 1 17.10 -15.89 -3.55
C MET A 1 17.15 -16.76 -4.79
N ASP A 2 17.23 -18.09 -4.67
CA ASP A 2 17.31 -19.00 -5.81
C ASP A 2 16.16 -18.84 -6.83
N LEU A 3 14.91 -18.82 -6.38
CA LEU A 3 13.75 -18.57 -7.25
C LEU A 3 13.82 -17.23 -8.00
N VAL A 4 14.36 -16.17 -7.37
CA VAL A 4 14.48 -14.85 -8.01
C VAL A 4 15.55 -14.88 -9.11
N VAL A 5 16.69 -15.52 -8.84
CA VAL A 5 17.79 -15.73 -9.80
C VAL A 5 17.30 -16.50 -11.02
N GLU A 6 16.56 -17.59 -10.79
CA GLU A 6 16.00 -18.44 -11.83
C GLU A 6 15.02 -17.67 -12.72
N ASN A 7 14.04 -16.99 -12.13
CA ASN A 7 13.04 -16.23 -12.88
C ASN A 7 13.63 -15.00 -13.59
N ALA A 8 14.62 -14.33 -13.00
CA ALA A 8 15.26 -13.16 -13.59
C ALA A 8 16.36 -13.51 -14.62
N GLY A 9 16.75 -14.78 -14.74
CA GLY A 9 17.81 -15.22 -15.66
C GLY A 9 19.20 -14.63 -15.32
N VAL A 10 19.43 -14.25 -14.07
CA VAL A 10 20.70 -13.64 -13.61
C VAL A 10 21.33 -14.47 -12.50
N THR A 11 22.63 -14.31 -12.26
CA THR A 11 23.31 -15.01 -11.15
C THR A 11 23.04 -14.35 -9.79
N LYS A 12 23.22 -15.11 -8.69
CA LYS A 12 23.26 -14.53 -7.32
C LYS A 12 24.26 -13.39 -7.21
N ARG A 13 25.45 -13.55 -7.82
CA ARG A 13 26.50 -12.52 -7.82
C ARG A 13 26.00 -11.23 -8.46
N THR A 14 25.33 -11.32 -9.61
CA THR A 14 24.75 -10.16 -10.31
C THR A 14 23.70 -9.45 -9.45
N LEU A 15 22.81 -10.21 -8.78
CA LEU A 15 21.84 -9.62 -7.85
C LEU A 15 22.53 -8.91 -6.67
N TYR A 16 23.48 -9.55 -6.01
CA TYR A 16 24.21 -8.93 -4.89
C TYR A 16 25.05 -7.73 -5.34
N GLN A 17 25.63 -7.75 -6.55
CA GLN A 17 26.31 -6.57 -7.11
C GLN A 17 25.36 -5.40 -7.30
N ARG A 18 24.10 -5.65 -7.66
CA ARG A 18 23.12 -4.60 -7.93
C ARG A 18 22.39 -4.11 -6.67
N PHE A 19 22.13 -5.01 -5.72
CA PHE A 19 21.25 -4.75 -4.58
C PHE A 19 21.95 -4.89 -3.22
N GLY A 20 23.22 -5.31 -3.18
CA GLY A 20 24.02 -5.46 -1.96
C GLY A 20 23.63 -6.65 -1.09
N SER A 21 22.35 -6.83 -0.80
CA SER A 21 21.82 -7.89 0.07
C SER A 21 20.42 -8.36 -0.38
N LYS A 22 19.88 -9.38 0.29
CA LYS A 22 18.47 -9.77 0.11
C LYS A 22 17.56 -8.62 0.55
N ASP A 23 17.88 -7.97 1.67
CA ASP A 23 17.11 -6.83 2.17
C ASP A 23 17.15 -5.66 1.21
N GLY A 24 18.31 -5.37 0.61
CA GLY A 24 18.42 -4.33 -0.42
C GLY A 24 17.58 -4.62 -1.66
N LEU A 25 17.44 -5.90 -2.05
CA LEU A 25 16.50 -6.30 -3.10
C LEU A 25 15.03 -6.07 -2.67
N VAL A 26 14.67 -6.41 -1.43
CA VAL A 26 13.31 -6.19 -0.90
C VAL A 26 13.01 -4.69 -0.80
N CYS A 27 13.95 -3.87 -0.31
CA CYS A 27 13.85 -2.41 -0.31
C CYS A 27 13.59 -1.87 -1.71
N ALA A 28 14.40 -2.28 -2.70
CA ALA A 28 14.23 -1.85 -4.08
C ALA A 28 12.86 -2.22 -4.65
N TYR A 29 12.39 -3.44 -4.37
CA TYR A 29 11.06 -3.89 -4.76
C TYR A 29 9.94 -3.06 -4.10
N LEU A 30 9.97 -2.89 -2.77
CA LEU A 30 8.94 -2.15 -2.04
C LEU A 30 8.91 -0.67 -2.42
N THR A 31 10.07 -0.05 -2.65
CA THR A 31 10.15 1.33 -3.14
C THR A 31 9.55 1.46 -4.54
N ALA A 32 9.87 0.55 -5.46
CA ALA A 32 9.28 0.56 -6.81
C ALA A 32 7.76 0.36 -6.76
N ARG A 33 7.29 -0.57 -5.92
CA ARG A 33 5.86 -0.82 -5.70
C ARG A 33 5.14 0.38 -5.10
N ALA A 34 5.74 1.03 -4.10
CA ALA A 34 5.20 2.25 -3.50
C ALA A 34 5.04 3.33 -4.58
N ASN A 35 6.08 3.60 -5.36
CA ASN A 35 6.04 4.63 -6.41
C ASN A 35 4.93 4.36 -7.43
N GLN A 36 4.80 3.10 -7.89
CA GLN A 36 3.73 2.72 -8.83
C GLN A 36 2.34 2.96 -8.21
N TRP A 37 2.14 2.51 -6.97
CA TRP A 37 0.87 2.67 -6.28
C TRP A 37 0.51 4.13 -6.06
N GLN A 38 1.46 4.93 -5.57
CA GLN A 38 1.29 6.36 -5.32
C GLN A 38 0.95 7.12 -6.59
N GLN A 39 1.58 6.79 -7.72
CA GLN A 39 1.25 7.40 -9.01
C GLN A 39 -0.20 7.11 -9.44
N LEU A 40 -0.66 5.87 -9.29
CA LEU A 40 -2.04 5.48 -9.61
C LEU A 40 -3.04 6.19 -8.70
N VAL A 41 -2.74 6.26 -7.40
CA VAL A 41 -3.59 6.94 -6.42
C VAL A 41 -3.69 8.43 -6.72
N LEU A 42 -2.56 9.11 -6.95
CA LEU A 42 -2.57 10.53 -7.28
C LEU A 42 -3.33 10.82 -8.58
N HIS A 43 -3.18 9.96 -9.59
CA HIS A 43 -3.95 10.09 -10.83
C HIS A 43 -5.46 9.88 -10.60
N SER A 44 -5.85 8.89 -9.81
CA SER A 44 -7.27 8.62 -9.51
C SER A 44 -7.91 9.74 -8.68
N VAL A 45 -7.17 10.35 -7.76
CA VAL A 45 -7.62 11.52 -7.00
C VAL A 45 -7.81 12.71 -7.95
N ASP A 46 -6.82 13.02 -8.79
CA ASP A 46 -6.87 14.15 -9.75
C ASP A 46 -8.05 14.03 -10.72
N GLU A 47 -8.32 12.82 -11.25
CA GLU A 47 -9.47 12.59 -12.11
C GLU A 47 -10.80 12.70 -11.36
N ALA A 48 -10.88 12.24 -10.11
CA ALA A 48 -12.06 12.39 -9.28
C ALA A 48 -12.34 13.88 -8.96
N GLU A 49 -11.31 14.66 -8.64
CA GLU A 49 -11.43 16.11 -8.40
C GLU A 49 -11.97 16.83 -9.64
N LYS A 50 -11.40 16.57 -10.83
CA LYS A 50 -11.88 17.17 -12.09
C LYS A 50 -13.33 16.79 -12.40
N ALA A 51 -13.73 15.59 -12.05
CA ALA A 51 -15.09 15.09 -12.25
C ALA A 51 -16.08 15.55 -11.15
N GLY A 52 -15.61 16.24 -10.10
CA GLY A 52 -16.43 16.58 -8.94
C GLY A 52 -16.93 15.37 -8.16
N SER A 53 -16.22 14.24 -8.25
CA SER A 53 -16.50 12.99 -7.54
C SER A 53 -15.77 12.95 -6.19
N ASP A 54 -16.19 12.05 -5.31
CA ASP A 54 -15.54 11.88 -4.00
C ASP A 54 -14.15 11.24 -4.15
N THR A 55 -13.12 11.98 -3.70
CA THR A 55 -11.71 11.60 -3.83
C THR A 55 -11.30 10.52 -2.84
N VAL A 56 -11.96 10.39 -1.69
CA VAL A 56 -11.69 9.31 -0.74
C VAL A 56 -12.25 8.00 -1.32
N GLU A 57 -13.47 8.04 -1.84
CA GLU A 57 -14.08 6.92 -2.55
C GLU A 57 -13.24 6.44 -3.74
N SER A 58 -12.66 7.36 -4.52
CA SER A 58 -11.81 6.98 -5.66
C SER A 58 -10.59 6.14 -5.22
N VAL A 59 -9.96 6.46 -4.09
CA VAL A 59 -8.86 5.68 -3.52
C VAL A 59 -9.33 4.27 -3.12
N PHE A 60 -10.49 4.14 -2.47
CA PHE A 60 -11.04 2.82 -2.10
C PHE A 60 -11.35 1.96 -3.33
N ASN A 61 -11.98 2.54 -4.35
CA ASN A 61 -12.34 1.84 -5.58
C ASN A 61 -11.08 1.37 -6.33
N LEU A 62 -10.10 2.27 -6.52
CA LEU A 62 -8.82 1.92 -7.13
C LEU A 62 -8.11 0.80 -6.35
N THR A 63 -8.19 0.83 -5.03
CA THR A 63 -7.57 -0.20 -4.17
C THR A 63 -8.20 -1.56 -4.40
N GLN A 64 -9.52 -1.62 -4.59
CA GLN A 64 -10.23 -2.87 -4.88
C GLN A 64 -9.73 -3.50 -6.18
N GLU A 65 -9.55 -2.70 -7.23
CA GLU A 65 -8.98 -3.14 -8.51
C GLU A 65 -7.52 -3.61 -8.36
N TRP A 66 -6.73 -2.88 -7.58
CA TRP A 66 -5.33 -3.22 -7.34
C TRP A 66 -5.19 -4.56 -6.62
N ILE A 67 -5.96 -4.79 -5.55
CA ILE A 67 -5.84 -6.02 -4.77
C ILE A 67 -6.43 -7.25 -5.48
N ALA A 68 -7.35 -7.08 -6.44
CA ALA A 68 -7.84 -8.18 -7.26
C ALA A 68 -6.71 -8.89 -8.02
N ASN A 69 -5.68 -8.14 -8.43
CA ASN A 69 -4.46 -8.66 -9.07
C ASN A 69 -3.33 -8.98 -8.07
N ASN A 70 -3.55 -8.74 -6.77
CA ASN A 70 -2.56 -8.93 -5.70
C ASN A 70 -3.18 -9.70 -4.52
N PRO A 71 -3.51 -11.00 -4.67
CA PRO A 71 -4.31 -11.76 -3.72
C PRO A 71 -3.64 -11.96 -2.34
N ARG A 72 -2.33 -11.71 -2.23
CA ARG A 72 -1.60 -11.73 -0.95
C ARG A 72 -1.73 -10.41 -0.17
N GLY A 73 -2.50 -9.45 -0.66
CA GLY A 73 -2.75 -8.18 0.03
C GLY A 73 -1.56 -7.21 0.00
N CYS A 74 -1.41 -6.45 1.09
CA CYS A 74 -0.42 -5.39 1.18
C CYS A 74 1.01 -5.96 1.31
N GLY A 75 1.84 -5.73 0.29
CA GLY A 75 3.25 -6.16 0.30
C GLY A 75 4.07 -5.61 1.46
N PHE A 76 3.73 -4.42 1.97
CA PHE A 76 4.41 -3.78 3.10
C PHE A 76 4.09 -4.46 4.44
N VAL A 77 2.82 -4.81 4.67
CA VAL A 77 2.40 -5.55 5.87
C VAL A 77 3.01 -6.94 5.88
N ASN A 78 2.99 -7.65 4.75
CA ASN A 78 3.61 -8.96 4.64
C ASN A 78 5.12 -8.90 4.93
N ALA A 79 5.83 -7.93 4.34
CA ALA A 79 7.25 -7.72 4.62
C ALA A 79 7.50 -7.41 6.10
N TRP A 80 6.68 -6.57 6.72
CA TRP A 80 6.79 -6.24 8.14
C TRP A 80 6.65 -7.48 9.04
N VAL A 81 5.65 -8.32 8.76
CA VAL A 81 5.37 -9.55 9.53
C VAL A 81 6.47 -10.59 9.32
N GLU A 82 6.90 -10.83 8.08
CA GLU A 82 7.89 -11.85 7.76
C GLU A 82 9.28 -11.54 8.34
N LEU A 83 9.62 -10.25 8.45
CA LEU A 83 10.96 -9.82 8.86
C LEU A 83 11.06 -9.52 10.35
N GLY A 84 9.96 -9.12 10.99
CA GLY A 84 9.90 -8.89 12.44
C GLY A 84 11.08 -8.08 12.98
N ASN A 85 11.74 -8.64 14.00
CA ASN A 85 12.89 -8.00 14.66
C ASN A 85 14.15 -7.94 13.80
N ASP A 86 14.29 -8.82 12.82
CA ASP A 86 15.46 -8.91 11.92
C ASP A 86 15.41 -7.89 10.79
N CYS A 87 14.31 -7.14 10.67
CA CYS A 87 14.16 -6.10 9.67
C CYS A 87 15.18 -4.95 9.90
N GLY A 88 16.10 -4.79 8.95
CA GLY A 88 17.08 -3.71 8.94
C GLY A 88 16.45 -2.32 8.91
N ALA A 89 17.17 -1.31 9.41
CA ALA A 89 16.66 0.05 9.56
C ALA A 89 16.16 0.67 8.23
N GLU A 90 16.85 0.39 7.12
CA GLU A 90 16.47 0.88 5.80
C GLU A 90 15.11 0.33 5.34
N LEU A 91 14.90 -0.98 5.50
CA LEU A 91 13.65 -1.63 5.12
C LEU A 91 12.49 -1.20 6.00
N LYS A 92 12.73 -1.03 7.32
CA LYS A 92 11.76 -0.41 8.23
C LYS A 92 11.36 0.99 7.76
N ALA A 93 12.34 1.80 7.33
CA ALA A 93 12.08 3.15 6.84
C ALA A 93 11.24 3.17 5.56
N VAL A 94 11.50 2.25 4.60
CA VAL A 94 10.69 2.12 3.37
C VAL A 94 9.23 1.78 3.71
N ILE A 95 9.00 0.79 4.58
CA ILE A 95 7.66 0.38 4.99
C ILE A 95 6.92 1.52 5.71
N GLN A 96 7.57 2.16 6.68
CA GLN A 96 6.97 3.25 7.43
C GLN A 96 6.71 4.49 6.58
N SER A 97 7.56 4.75 5.58
CA SER A 97 7.38 5.85 4.62
C SER A 97 6.10 5.66 3.81
N GLU A 98 5.84 4.45 3.30
CA GLU A 98 4.61 4.17 2.56
C GLU A 98 3.35 4.35 3.42
N LYS A 99 3.35 3.80 4.65
CA LYS A 99 2.22 3.97 5.58
C LYS A 99 1.99 5.42 5.99
N ARG A 100 3.07 6.18 6.18
CA ARG A 100 2.98 7.61 6.47
C ARG A 100 2.42 8.38 5.29
N TRP A 101 2.85 8.04 4.07
CA TRP A 101 2.35 8.67 2.85
C TRP A 101 0.85 8.46 2.68
N MET A 102 0.35 7.23 2.84
CA MET A 102 -1.09 6.93 2.75
C MET A 102 -1.89 7.68 3.83
N ARG A 103 -1.40 7.73 5.08
CA ARG A 103 -2.03 8.52 6.14
C ARG A 103 -2.09 10.00 5.80
N THR A 104 -0.97 10.57 5.36
CA THR A 104 -0.88 11.99 4.96
C THR A 104 -1.82 12.31 3.80
N LEU A 105 -1.95 11.39 2.83
CA LEU A 105 -2.92 11.53 1.76
C LEU A 105 -4.34 11.62 2.31
N PHE A 106 -4.79 10.66 3.13
CA PHE A 106 -6.15 10.69 3.66
C PHE A 106 -6.43 11.93 4.51
N VAL A 107 -5.47 12.37 5.32
CA VAL A 107 -5.57 13.66 6.05
C VAL A 107 -5.76 14.84 5.10
N ALA A 108 -5.05 14.86 3.97
CA ALA A 108 -5.21 15.91 2.97
C ALA A 108 -6.58 15.85 2.28
N LEU A 109 -7.05 14.64 1.93
CA LEU A 109 -8.33 14.44 1.25
C LEU A 109 -9.55 14.77 2.14
N THR A 110 -9.45 14.50 3.44
CA THR A 110 -10.53 14.80 4.39
C THR A 110 -10.49 16.26 4.89
N GLY A 111 -9.35 16.94 4.78
CA GLY A 111 -9.14 18.29 5.32
C GLY A 111 -9.12 18.36 6.86
N ASP A 112 -9.20 17.20 7.54
CA ASP A 112 -9.18 17.07 8.99
C ASP A 112 -8.29 15.90 9.41
N THR A 113 -7.36 16.16 10.34
CA THR A 113 -6.36 15.19 10.79
C THR A 113 -7.01 13.98 11.45
N GLN A 114 -7.94 14.19 12.38
CA GLN A 114 -8.52 13.10 13.16
C GLN A 114 -9.33 12.17 12.24
N THR A 115 -10.14 12.75 11.37
CA THR A 115 -10.93 12.02 10.37
C THR A 115 -10.03 11.27 9.40
N GLY A 116 -8.99 11.93 8.86
CA GLY A 116 -8.06 11.30 7.92
C GLY A 116 -7.30 10.13 8.52
N GLU A 117 -6.90 10.20 9.79
CA GLU A 117 -6.26 9.09 10.50
C GLU A 117 -7.22 7.90 10.68
N LEU A 118 -8.47 8.15 11.06
CA LEU A 118 -9.49 7.09 11.18
C LEU A 118 -9.81 6.45 9.82
N VAL A 119 -9.92 7.25 8.75
CA VAL A 119 -10.11 6.75 7.39
C VAL A 119 -8.94 5.86 6.97
N HIS A 120 -7.71 6.27 7.26
CA HIS A 120 -6.53 5.45 7.00
C HIS A 120 -6.52 4.14 7.80
N GLU A 121 -6.97 4.14 9.06
CA GLU A 121 -7.10 2.91 9.86
C GLU A 121 -8.17 1.96 9.29
N LEU A 122 -9.31 2.49 8.85
CA LEU A 122 -10.34 1.70 8.15
C LEU A 122 -9.79 1.10 6.85
N TYR A 123 -9.02 1.89 6.10
CA TYR A 123 -8.37 1.46 4.86
C TYR A 123 -7.39 0.30 5.10
N GLU A 124 -6.48 0.44 6.06
CA GLU A 124 -5.51 -0.62 6.40
C GLU A 124 -6.22 -1.88 6.93
N GLY A 125 -7.25 -1.71 7.77
CA GLY A 125 -8.07 -2.82 8.26
C GLY A 125 -8.78 -3.58 7.13
N ALA A 126 -9.31 -2.86 6.14
CA ALA A 126 -9.95 -3.47 4.98
C ALA A 126 -8.98 -4.30 4.14
N LEU A 127 -7.76 -3.81 3.92
CA LEU A 127 -6.70 -4.55 3.22
C LEU A 127 -6.35 -5.86 3.93
N VAL A 128 -6.27 -5.83 5.26
CA VAL A 128 -6.01 -7.03 6.07
C VAL A 128 -7.16 -8.02 5.96
N CYS A 129 -8.41 -7.57 6.10
CA CYS A 129 -9.58 -8.44 5.98
C CYS A 129 -9.70 -9.06 4.58
N ALA A 130 -9.47 -8.28 3.53
CA ALA A 130 -9.47 -8.78 2.15
C ALA A 130 -8.38 -9.85 1.95
N ALA A 131 -7.19 -9.65 2.52
CA ALA A 131 -6.08 -10.60 2.37
C ALA A 131 -6.26 -11.89 3.18
N ILE A 132 -6.74 -11.79 4.43
CA ILE A 132 -6.86 -12.94 5.35
C ILE A 132 -8.15 -13.73 5.10
N PHE A 133 -9.27 -13.04 4.91
CA PHE A 133 -10.58 -13.69 4.77
C PHE A 133 -11.02 -13.85 3.32
N GLY A 134 -10.30 -13.29 2.35
CA GLY A 134 -10.75 -13.22 0.96
C GLY A 134 -11.99 -12.34 0.77
N ASP A 135 -12.29 -11.48 1.74
CA ASP A 135 -13.49 -10.64 1.77
C ASP A 135 -13.23 -9.32 1.03
N PHE A 136 -13.37 -9.34 -0.29
CA PHE A 136 -13.21 -8.13 -1.11
C PHE A 136 -14.26 -7.05 -0.81
N GLY A 137 -15.38 -7.40 -0.16
CA GLY A 137 -16.38 -6.44 0.32
C GLY A 137 -15.93 -5.65 1.56
N SER A 138 -14.77 -5.98 2.16
CA SER A 138 -14.20 -5.20 3.27
C SER A 138 -13.86 -3.77 2.86
N LEU A 139 -13.39 -3.56 1.63
CA LEU A 139 -13.11 -2.20 1.12
C LEU A 139 -14.40 -1.39 0.95
N ASP A 140 -15.48 -2.00 0.47
CA ASP A 140 -16.79 -1.33 0.33
C ASP A 140 -17.36 -0.91 1.70
N ARG A 141 -17.25 -1.79 2.71
CA ARG A 141 -17.69 -1.46 4.07
C ARG A 141 -16.84 -0.38 4.70
N ALA A 142 -15.53 -0.41 4.50
CA ALA A 142 -14.62 0.63 4.99
C ALA A 142 -14.86 1.97 4.30
N LYS A 143 -15.09 1.98 2.98
CA LYS A 143 -15.51 3.17 2.22
C LYS A 143 -16.79 3.79 2.79
N ALA A 144 -17.83 2.98 2.97
CA ALA A 144 -19.08 3.46 3.56
C ALA A 144 -18.89 3.97 5.01
N GLY A 145 -17.97 3.38 5.76
CA GLY A 145 -17.55 3.87 7.08
C GLY A 145 -16.85 5.22 7.03
N ALA A 146 -15.89 5.38 6.11
CA ALA A 146 -15.17 6.62 5.87
C ALA A 146 -16.12 7.76 5.49
N GLN A 147 -17.07 7.52 4.60
CA GLN A 147 -18.07 8.50 4.20
C GLN A 147 -18.89 9.01 5.40
N ARG A 148 -19.29 8.14 6.32
CA ARG A 148 -20.01 8.56 7.55
C ARG A 148 -19.15 9.46 8.43
N LEU A 149 -17.85 9.21 8.54
CA LEU A 149 -16.92 10.05 9.30
C LEU A 149 -16.68 11.41 8.65
N ILE A 150 -16.69 11.48 7.32
CA ILE A 150 -16.50 12.73 6.58
C ILE A 150 -17.74 13.63 6.67
N THR A 151 -18.94 13.04 6.75
CA THR A 151 -20.20 13.78 6.81
C THR A 151 -20.67 14.18 8.22
N SER A 152 -19.99 13.73 9.28
CA SER A 152 -20.36 14.00 10.68
C SER A 152 -19.79 15.33 11.18
#